data_AF-A0A364RD25-F1
#
_entry.id   AF-A0A364RD25-F1
#
_cell.length_a   1.000
_cell.length_b   1.000
_cell.length_c   1.000
_cell.angle_alpha   90.00
_cell.angle_beta   90.00
_cell.angle_gamma   90.00
#
_symmetry.space_group_name_H-M   'P 1'
#
loop_
_entity.id
_entity.type
_entity.pdbx_description
1 polymer ?
#
loop_
_entity_poly.entity_id
_entity_poly.type
_entity_poly.pdbx_seq_one_letter_code
_entity_poly.pdbx_strand_id
1 'polypeptide(L)'
;MNLCRSFRFKTTSGSLFILSVLLAGATSCRQEPENQLAAAANPQQNQVELTTAPDSVVKPAETKAWAYPGPEPLPGAILPQKRIIAFYGNPLSRRMGILGELPPAEMLAKLDEEVANWTKADSLTPVQPALHAIVVTAQSKPGRGSKYRLRMTDKMIDDVLELAKQREAIVFLDVQVGQSTLQLELPRLEKYLKLPHVHLGIDAEFSMKNGGIPGRRVGTFDAVDINFATDYLAKLVTENNLPPKLLIVHRFTQRMITNHQQITLRPEVQIVMHMDGWGHPALKKDTYRRYIQKEPVQFTGFKLFYKNDLRNSPRMMTPAEILALEPTPLYIQYQ
;
A
#
# COMPACT_ATOMS: atom_id res chain seq x y z
N MET A 1 -9.42 -29.69 -29.71
CA MET A 1 -8.36 -30.01 -30.68
C MET A 1 -7.06 -29.39 -30.21
N ASN A 2 -6.00 -30.21 -30.29
CA ASN A 2 -4.61 -30.08 -29.80
C ASN A 2 -3.97 -28.69 -30.05
N LEU A 3 -2.98 -28.19 -29.31
CA LEU A 3 -1.69 -28.83 -29.03
C LEU A 3 -1.04 -28.35 -27.71
N CYS A 4 -0.55 -29.35 -26.98
CA CYS A 4 0.47 -29.30 -25.95
C CYS A 4 1.87 -29.27 -26.61
N ARG A 5 2.84 -28.51 -26.08
CA ARG A 5 4.27 -28.82 -26.29
C ARG A 5 5.12 -28.27 -25.14
N SER A 6 5.73 -29.21 -24.41
CA SER A 6 6.84 -29.01 -23.50
C SER A 6 8.16 -28.98 -24.28
N PHE A 7 9.18 -28.28 -23.77
CA PHE A 7 10.56 -28.57 -24.13
C PHE A 7 11.51 -28.35 -22.95
N ARG A 8 12.47 -29.28 -22.84
CA ARG A 8 13.44 -29.50 -21.76
C ARG A 8 14.69 -28.63 -21.87
N PHE A 9 15.33 -28.48 -20.72
CA PHE A 9 16.66 -27.93 -20.42
C PHE A 9 17.80 -28.43 -21.32
N LYS A 10 18.79 -27.54 -21.54
CA LYS A 10 20.21 -27.88 -21.70
C LYS A 10 21.04 -27.00 -20.75
N THR A 11 21.82 -27.68 -19.92
CA THR A 11 22.88 -27.17 -19.05
C THR A 11 24.19 -27.05 -19.84
N THR A 12 24.97 -26.00 -19.59
CA THR A 12 26.42 -26.01 -19.82
C THR A 12 27.15 -25.16 -18.77
N SER A 13 28.14 -25.79 -18.16
CA SER A 13 29.13 -25.30 -17.19
C SER A 13 29.98 -24.13 -17.69
N GLY A 14 30.49 -23.33 -16.74
CA GLY A 14 31.60 -22.39 -16.94
C GLY A 14 32.27 -22.03 -15.61
N SER A 15 33.50 -22.53 -15.44
CA SER A 15 34.51 -22.26 -14.39
C SER A 15 34.89 -20.77 -14.26
N LEU A 16 34.98 -20.16 -13.06
CA LEU A 16 36.11 -20.08 -12.09
C LEU A 16 37.24 -19.08 -12.43
N PHE A 17 37.44 -18.14 -11.47
CA PHE A 17 38.67 -17.48 -10.96
C PHE A 17 39.16 -16.10 -11.45
N ILE A 18 38.99 -15.15 -10.50
CA ILE A 18 39.98 -14.26 -9.85
C ILE A 18 40.82 -13.32 -10.71
N LEU A 19 40.63 -12.02 -10.46
CA LEU A 19 41.65 -10.99 -10.65
C LEU A 19 41.81 -10.18 -9.34
N SER A 20 42.99 -10.26 -8.77
CA SER A 20 43.47 -9.52 -7.61
C SER A 20 44.04 -8.16 -8.05
N VAL A 21 43.67 -7.06 -7.41
CA VAL A 21 44.48 -5.83 -7.40
C VAL A 21 44.53 -5.29 -5.97
N LEU A 22 45.72 -5.40 -5.38
CA LEU A 22 46.17 -4.64 -4.21
C LEU A 22 46.78 -3.32 -4.70
N LEU A 23 46.43 -2.20 -4.06
CA LEU A 23 47.34 -1.06 -3.91
C LEU A 23 47.10 -0.35 -2.58
N ALA A 24 48.21 0.15 -2.02
CA ALA A 24 48.45 0.44 -0.62
C ALA A 24 48.53 1.95 -0.30
N GLY A 25 48.58 2.26 1.00
CA GLY A 25 49.08 3.52 1.60
C GLY A 25 48.06 4.20 2.52
N ALA A 26 48.12 4.11 3.87
CA ALA A 26 49.05 4.77 4.82
C ALA A 26 49.01 6.31 4.70
N THR A 27 48.80 7.18 5.69
CA THR A 27 49.09 7.26 7.15
C THR A 27 48.47 8.60 7.64
N SER A 28 47.66 8.66 8.71
CA SER A 28 47.98 8.91 10.14
C SER A 28 48.12 10.38 10.61
N CYS A 29 47.59 10.61 11.83
CA CYS A 29 47.85 11.69 12.82
C CYS A 29 47.15 13.05 12.64
N ARG A 30 46.78 13.82 13.68
CA ARG A 30 46.42 13.64 15.11
C ARG A 30 46.07 15.06 15.65
N GLN A 31 45.07 15.17 16.54
CA GLN A 31 44.90 16.14 17.66
C GLN A 31 44.72 17.67 17.47
N GLU A 32 43.62 18.17 18.07
CA GLU A 32 43.32 19.48 18.71
C GLU A 32 44.29 19.84 19.87
N PRO A 33 44.38 21.08 20.46
CA PRO A 33 43.25 21.92 20.96
C PRO A 33 43.43 23.47 21.06
N GLU A 34 42.36 24.10 21.57
CA GLU A 34 42.15 25.40 22.29
C GLU A 34 43.31 26.39 22.53
N ASN A 35 43.05 27.71 22.43
CA ASN A 35 42.69 28.60 23.56
C ASN A 35 42.92 30.11 23.26
N GLN A 36 42.21 30.93 24.05
CA GLN A 36 41.94 32.38 24.06
C GLN A 36 43.12 33.31 24.41
N LEU A 37 42.94 34.63 24.12
CA LEU A 37 43.26 35.83 24.95
C LEU A 37 42.87 37.09 24.12
N ALA A 38 41.77 37.80 24.38
CA ALA A 38 41.49 38.79 25.44
C ALA A 38 42.24 40.14 25.29
N ALA A 39 41.48 41.23 25.08
CA ALA A 39 41.83 42.59 25.47
C ALA A 39 40.55 43.42 25.70
N ALA A 40 40.61 44.29 26.70
CA ALA A 40 39.50 44.79 27.50
C ALA A 40 38.87 46.12 27.04
N ALA A 41 37.63 46.39 27.46
CA ALA A 41 37.20 47.61 28.16
C ALA A 41 35.69 47.57 28.52
N ASN A 42 35.38 47.93 29.77
CA ASN A 42 34.05 47.91 30.42
C ASN A 42 33.25 49.21 30.09
N PRO A 43 31.90 49.21 30.22
CA PRO A 43 30.99 50.14 29.54
C PRO A 43 30.45 51.26 30.44
N GLN A 44 30.02 52.36 29.84
CA GLN A 44 29.07 53.30 30.43
C GLN A 44 27.95 53.66 29.44
N GLN A 45 26.82 52.99 29.65
CA GLN A 45 25.43 53.46 29.58
C GLN A 45 25.09 54.56 28.55
N ASN A 46 24.53 54.15 27.42
CA ASN A 46 23.56 54.94 26.66
C ASN A 46 22.21 54.24 26.73
N GLN A 47 21.22 54.92 27.29
CA GLN A 47 19.84 54.49 27.31
C GLN A 47 19.29 54.57 25.89
N VAL A 48 18.93 53.42 25.32
CA VAL A 48 18.13 53.34 24.09
C VAL A 48 16.71 53.04 24.50
N GLU A 49 15.86 54.02 24.22
CA GLU A 49 14.41 54.02 24.34
C GLU A 49 13.80 52.83 23.57
N LEU A 50 13.25 51.86 24.31
CA LEU A 50 12.49 50.74 23.73
C LEU A 50 11.17 51.28 23.15
N THR A 51 11.16 51.51 21.84
CA THR A 51 9.91 51.62 21.09
C THR A 51 9.37 50.22 20.85
N THR A 52 8.33 49.86 21.60
CA THR A 52 7.58 48.61 21.43
C THR A 52 6.88 48.63 20.08
N ALA A 53 7.39 47.86 19.11
CA ALA A 53 6.68 47.53 17.89
C ALA A 53 5.42 46.73 18.24
N PRO A 54 4.27 47.00 17.60
CA PRO A 54 3.04 46.27 17.91
C PRO A 54 3.18 44.82 17.47
N ASP A 55 2.83 43.92 18.40
CA ASP A 55 2.65 42.49 18.16
C ASP A 55 1.80 42.28 16.91
N SER A 56 2.44 41.84 15.84
CA SER A 56 1.75 41.28 14.69
C SER A 56 1.13 39.97 15.15
N VAL A 57 -0.15 40.05 15.51
CA VAL A 57 -1.03 38.90 15.71
C VAL A 57 -0.93 38.02 14.45
N VAL A 58 -0.15 36.95 14.54
CA VAL A 58 -0.14 35.90 13.54
C VAL A 58 -1.54 35.31 13.54
N LYS A 59 -2.33 35.66 12.52
CA LYS A 59 -3.62 35.00 12.25
C LYS A 59 -3.38 33.47 12.30
N PRO A 60 -4.18 32.71 13.07
CA PRO A 60 -4.15 31.26 12.97
C PRO A 60 -4.33 30.88 11.49
N ALA A 61 -3.41 30.07 10.97
CA ALA A 61 -3.51 29.54 9.61
C ALA A 61 -4.90 28.90 9.46
N GLU A 62 -5.68 29.39 8.48
CA GLU A 62 -6.99 28.84 8.17
C GLU A 62 -6.85 27.33 7.93
N THR A 63 -7.43 26.52 8.82
CA THR A 63 -7.47 25.07 8.66
C THR A 63 -8.28 24.76 7.42
N LYS A 64 -7.59 24.37 6.34
CA LYS A 64 -8.22 24.02 5.06
C LYS A 64 -9.34 23.01 5.30
N ALA A 65 -10.57 23.37 4.93
CA ALA A 65 -11.73 22.51 5.10
C ALA A 65 -11.52 21.14 4.45
N TRP A 66 -11.99 20.08 5.11
CA TRP A 66 -11.95 18.71 4.60
C TRP A 66 -12.66 18.62 3.23
N ALA A 67 -11.91 18.24 2.20
CA ALA A 67 -12.35 18.31 0.80
C ALA A 67 -12.69 16.95 0.16
N TYR A 68 -12.69 15.87 0.95
CA TYR A 68 -12.92 14.51 0.46
C TYR A 68 -14.30 14.00 0.89
N PRO A 69 -14.90 13.03 0.18
CA PRO A 69 -16.17 12.46 0.59
C PRO A 69 -16.14 11.90 2.01
N GLY A 70 -17.25 12.06 2.73
CA GLY A 70 -17.41 11.56 4.09
C GLY A 70 -16.83 12.47 5.17
N PRO A 71 -16.86 12.01 6.43
CA PRO A 71 -16.37 12.78 7.57
C PRO A 71 -14.85 12.95 7.51
N GLU A 72 -14.35 14.00 8.17
CA GLU A 72 -12.93 14.13 8.45
C GLU A 72 -12.47 12.95 9.31
N PRO A 73 -11.36 12.27 8.96
CA PRO A 73 -10.92 11.09 9.67
C PRO A 73 -10.31 11.44 11.04
N LEU A 74 -10.26 10.46 11.95
CA LEU A 74 -9.62 10.65 13.25
C LEU A 74 -8.11 10.98 13.09
N PRO A 75 -7.48 11.59 14.12
CA PRO A 75 -6.04 11.81 14.13
C PRO A 75 -5.23 10.54 13.83
N GLY A 76 -4.15 10.70 13.07
CA GLY A 76 -3.32 9.58 12.60
C GLY A 76 -3.75 8.98 11.27
N ALA A 77 -4.74 9.57 10.59
CA ALA A 77 -5.09 9.24 9.21
C ALA A 77 -3.88 9.35 8.26
N ILE A 78 -3.77 8.41 7.32
CA ILE A 78 -2.65 8.39 6.35
C ILE A 78 -3.00 9.19 5.09
N LEU A 79 -4.24 9.01 4.58
CA LEU A 79 -4.72 9.76 3.42
C LEU A 79 -5.48 11.01 3.87
N PRO A 80 -5.41 12.12 3.13
CA PRO A 80 -4.69 12.30 1.87
C PRO A 80 -3.21 12.71 2.00
N GLN A 81 -2.67 12.84 3.22
CA GLN A 81 -1.38 13.47 3.45
C GLN A 81 -0.19 12.66 2.91
N LYS A 82 -0.32 11.35 2.81
CA LYS A 82 0.70 10.46 2.26
C LYS A 82 0.16 9.62 1.10
N ARG A 83 1.04 9.27 0.17
CA ARG A 83 0.77 8.27 -0.87
C ARG A 83 1.32 6.92 -0.45
N ILE A 84 0.50 5.88 -0.55
CA ILE A 84 0.90 4.53 -0.16
C ILE A 84 1.47 3.81 -1.39
N ILE A 85 2.68 3.27 -1.28
CA ILE A 85 3.30 2.40 -2.29
C ILE A 85 3.39 0.99 -1.72
N ALA A 86 2.62 0.07 -2.29
CA ALA A 86 2.41 -1.26 -1.76
C ALA A 86 2.94 -2.37 -2.67
N PHE A 87 3.68 -3.31 -2.11
CA PHE A 87 4.01 -4.57 -2.77
C PHE A 87 2.99 -5.63 -2.39
N TYR A 88 2.33 -6.21 -3.39
CA TYR A 88 1.23 -7.15 -3.19
C TYR A 88 1.65 -8.59 -3.46
N GLY A 89 1.11 -9.51 -2.66
CA GLY A 89 1.13 -10.93 -3.01
C GLY A 89 1.09 -11.92 -1.86
N ASN A 90 1.41 -13.17 -2.15
CA ASN A 90 1.59 -14.22 -1.15
C ASN A 90 3.07 -14.63 -1.08
N PRO A 91 3.80 -14.32 0.02
CA PRO A 91 5.19 -14.74 0.26
C PRO A 91 5.49 -16.23 0.01
N LEU A 92 4.49 -17.12 0.11
CA LEU A 92 4.65 -18.56 -0.10
C LEU A 92 4.46 -18.99 -1.57
N SER A 93 4.27 -18.04 -2.50
CA SER A 93 3.99 -18.32 -3.89
C SER A 93 4.68 -17.36 -4.86
N ARG A 94 5.56 -17.90 -5.71
CA ARG A 94 6.23 -17.16 -6.80
C ARG A 94 5.31 -16.75 -7.96
N ARG A 95 4.02 -17.04 -7.87
CA ARG A 95 3.03 -16.78 -8.93
C ARG A 95 1.93 -15.82 -8.50
N MET A 96 1.94 -15.40 -7.23
CA MET A 96 0.87 -14.59 -6.64
C MET A 96 1.44 -13.26 -6.17
N GLY A 97 2.19 -12.58 -7.03
CA GLY A 97 2.69 -11.22 -6.79
C GLY A 97 4.11 -11.14 -6.24
N ILE A 98 4.64 -9.92 -6.29
CA ILE A 98 6.04 -9.60 -6.02
C ILE A 98 6.52 -10.01 -4.62
N LEU A 99 5.63 -10.04 -3.61
CA LEU A 99 5.99 -10.47 -2.25
C LEU A 99 6.54 -11.90 -2.18
N GLY A 100 6.09 -12.79 -3.07
CA GLY A 100 6.57 -14.17 -3.14
C GLY A 100 7.47 -14.46 -4.34
N GLU A 101 7.62 -13.49 -5.26
CA GLU A 101 8.40 -13.68 -6.49
C GLU A 101 9.91 -13.57 -6.26
N LEU A 102 10.32 -12.63 -5.41
CA LEU A 102 11.71 -12.34 -5.10
C LEU A 102 12.10 -12.79 -3.69
N PRO A 103 13.38 -13.10 -3.42
CA PRO A 103 13.88 -13.23 -2.05
C PRO A 103 13.59 -11.97 -1.22
N PRO A 104 13.34 -12.08 0.09
CA PRO A 104 12.86 -10.93 0.89
C PRO A 104 13.75 -9.68 0.83
N ALA A 105 15.08 -9.84 0.86
CA ALA A 105 16.00 -8.70 0.77
C ALA A 105 15.93 -7.99 -0.59
N GLU A 106 15.84 -8.74 -1.69
CA GLU A 106 15.68 -8.21 -3.04
C GLU A 106 14.30 -7.56 -3.22
N MET A 107 13.26 -8.17 -2.64
CA MET A 107 11.90 -7.62 -2.63
C MET A 107 11.85 -6.27 -1.91
N LEU A 108 12.45 -6.15 -0.73
CA LEU A 108 12.49 -4.88 0.02
C LEU A 108 13.34 -3.83 -0.68
N ALA A 109 14.50 -4.20 -1.25
CA ALA A 109 15.31 -3.27 -2.04
C ALA A 109 14.52 -2.74 -3.25
N LYS A 110 13.73 -3.61 -3.91
CA LYS A 110 12.87 -3.20 -5.01
C LYS A 110 11.70 -2.31 -4.56
N LEU A 111 11.19 -2.49 -3.34
CA LEU A 111 10.22 -1.57 -2.75
C LEU A 111 10.85 -0.19 -2.52
N ASP A 112 12.08 -0.13 -2.03
CA ASP A 112 12.84 1.11 -1.83
C ASP A 112 13.01 1.88 -3.16
N GLU A 113 13.25 1.17 -4.27
CA GLU A 113 13.30 1.76 -5.62
C GLU A 113 11.96 2.41 -6.02
N GLU A 114 10.83 1.73 -5.83
CA GLU A 114 9.52 2.30 -6.18
C GLU A 114 9.15 3.47 -5.28
N VAL A 115 9.49 3.42 -3.98
CA VAL A 115 9.33 4.54 -3.06
C VAL A 115 10.12 5.76 -3.55
N ALA A 116 11.38 5.57 -3.96
CA ALA A 116 12.21 6.64 -4.51
C ALA A 116 11.65 7.20 -5.82
N ASN A 117 11.16 6.34 -6.72
CA ASN A 117 10.53 6.73 -7.98
C ASN A 117 9.29 7.60 -7.75
N TRP A 118 8.43 7.22 -6.81
CA TRP A 118 7.22 7.98 -6.48
C TRP A 118 7.50 9.29 -5.74
N THR A 119 8.49 9.29 -4.83
CA THR A 119 8.96 10.52 -4.16
C THR A 119 9.52 11.53 -5.18
N LYS A 120 10.23 11.04 -6.20
CA LYS A 120 10.73 11.88 -7.30
C LYS A 120 9.61 12.39 -8.20
N ALA A 121 8.59 11.58 -8.46
CA ALA A 121 7.48 11.95 -9.34
C ALA A 121 6.52 12.96 -8.70
N ASP A 122 6.38 12.95 -7.38
CA ASP A 122 5.58 13.90 -6.61
C ASP A 122 6.23 14.14 -5.24
N SER A 123 6.99 15.24 -5.12
CA SER A 123 7.69 15.61 -3.90
C SER A 123 6.80 16.27 -2.86
N LEU A 124 5.57 16.65 -3.21
CA LEU A 124 4.64 17.33 -2.30
C LEU A 124 3.83 16.35 -1.46
N THR A 125 3.72 15.10 -1.90
CA THR A 125 3.00 14.04 -1.18
C THR A 125 3.97 12.96 -0.71
N PRO A 126 4.37 12.96 0.58
CA PRO A 126 5.27 11.96 1.14
C PRO A 126 4.79 10.53 0.89
N VAL A 127 5.73 9.59 0.74
CA VAL A 127 5.42 8.18 0.49
C VAL A 127 5.40 7.37 1.79
N GLN A 128 4.38 6.51 1.94
CA GLN A 128 4.28 5.48 2.97
C GLN A 128 4.47 4.10 2.31
N PRO A 129 5.58 3.38 2.56
CA PRO A 129 5.75 2.01 2.06
C PRO A 129 4.74 1.06 2.71
N ALA A 130 4.36 0.01 1.97
CA ALA A 130 3.45 -1.02 2.46
C ALA A 130 3.74 -2.42 1.90
N LEU A 131 3.46 -3.45 2.69
CA LEU A 131 3.37 -4.84 2.23
C LEU A 131 1.90 -5.29 2.28
N HIS A 132 1.33 -5.67 1.14
CA HIS A 132 -0.05 -6.12 1.03
C HIS A 132 -0.09 -7.64 0.82
N ALA A 133 -0.22 -8.38 1.93
CA ALA A 133 -0.09 -9.83 1.94
C ALA A 133 -1.45 -10.53 1.87
N ILE A 134 -1.57 -11.52 0.96
CA ILE A 134 -2.76 -12.36 0.86
C ILE A 134 -2.76 -13.40 1.98
N VAL A 135 -3.67 -13.23 2.95
CA VAL A 135 -3.76 -14.10 4.14
C VAL A 135 -4.92 -15.08 4.07
N VAL A 136 -5.91 -14.80 3.21
CA VAL A 136 -6.92 -15.78 2.79
C VAL A 136 -6.91 -15.84 1.29
N THR A 137 -6.62 -17.00 0.71
CA THR A 137 -6.49 -17.21 -0.72
C THR A 137 -7.64 -18.06 -1.25
N ALA A 138 -8.32 -17.60 -2.29
CA ALA A 138 -9.37 -18.36 -2.93
C ALA A 138 -8.79 -19.57 -3.67
N GLN A 139 -9.54 -20.67 -3.69
CA GLN A 139 -9.10 -21.96 -4.20
C GLN A 139 -10.01 -22.45 -5.32
N SER A 140 -9.44 -23.12 -6.31
CA SER A 140 -10.20 -23.77 -7.39
C SER A 140 -10.90 -25.06 -6.95
N LYS A 141 -10.49 -25.63 -5.80
CA LYS A 141 -11.07 -26.83 -5.19
C LYS A 141 -11.60 -26.50 -3.78
N PRO A 142 -12.67 -27.18 -3.33
CA PRO A 142 -13.14 -27.02 -1.96
C PRO A 142 -12.06 -27.54 -1.00
N GLY A 143 -11.56 -26.66 -0.13
CA GLY A 143 -10.71 -27.04 0.99
C GLY A 143 -11.53 -27.52 2.20
N ARG A 144 -10.89 -27.63 3.36
CA ARG A 144 -11.58 -27.96 4.62
C ARG A 144 -12.67 -26.93 4.94
N GLY A 145 -13.91 -27.40 5.08
CA GLY A 145 -15.11 -26.57 5.26
C GLY A 145 -15.82 -26.19 3.97
N SER A 146 -15.39 -26.70 2.81
CA SER A 146 -16.06 -26.55 1.51
C SER A 146 -16.26 -25.12 1.04
N LYS A 147 -15.45 -24.18 1.53
CA LYS A 147 -15.56 -22.73 1.23
C LYS A 147 -14.66 -22.24 0.11
N TYR A 148 -13.96 -23.12 -0.62
CA TYR A 148 -13.08 -22.73 -1.73
C TYR A 148 -12.07 -21.63 -1.34
N ARG A 149 -11.47 -21.76 -0.16
CA ARG A 149 -10.46 -20.84 0.37
C ARG A 149 -9.43 -21.59 1.20
N LEU A 150 -8.22 -21.06 1.26
CA LEU A 150 -7.12 -21.48 2.13
C LEU A 150 -6.73 -20.29 3.01
N ARG A 151 -6.54 -20.53 4.31
CA ARG A 151 -6.08 -19.50 5.26
C ARG A 151 -4.59 -19.72 5.50
N MET A 152 -3.82 -18.64 5.46
CA MET A 152 -2.42 -18.66 5.84
C MET A 152 -2.28 -18.83 7.36
N THR A 153 -1.12 -19.27 7.81
CA THR A 153 -0.82 -19.42 9.23
C THR A 153 -0.49 -18.08 9.86
N ASP A 154 -0.69 -17.98 11.17
CA ASP A 154 -0.25 -16.84 11.97
C ASP A 154 1.23 -16.53 11.74
N LYS A 155 2.08 -17.57 11.72
CA LYS A 155 3.52 -17.43 11.43
C LYS A 155 3.79 -16.67 10.13
N MET A 156 3.03 -16.93 9.07
CA MET A 156 3.24 -16.24 7.78
C MET A 156 2.91 -14.74 7.91
N ILE A 157 1.87 -14.39 8.68
CA ILE A 157 1.52 -13.00 8.96
C ILE A 157 2.61 -12.34 9.81
N ASP A 158 3.10 -13.05 10.85
CA ASP A 158 4.17 -12.58 11.73
C ASP A 158 5.47 -12.32 10.91
N ASP A 159 5.82 -13.22 9.99
CA ASP A 159 6.98 -13.04 9.10
C ASP A 159 6.83 -11.79 8.22
N VAL A 160 5.62 -11.51 7.71
CA VAL A 160 5.36 -10.28 6.92
C VAL A 160 5.48 -9.03 7.78
N LEU A 161 5.00 -9.06 9.03
CA LEU A 161 5.13 -7.92 9.96
C LEU A 161 6.61 -7.62 10.27
N GLU A 162 7.43 -8.66 10.48
CA GLU A 162 8.87 -8.48 10.70
C GLU A 162 9.60 -7.93 9.46
N LEU A 163 9.18 -8.32 8.25
CA LEU A 163 9.71 -7.71 7.02
C LEU A 163 9.29 -6.25 6.90
N ALA A 164 8.02 -5.93 7.16
CA ALA A 164 7.51 -4.56 7.06
C ALA A 164 8.20 -3.61 8.03
N LYS A 165 8.50 -4.08 9.25
CA LYS A 165 9.23 -3.32 10.28
C LYS A 165 10.59 -2.81 9.82
N GLN A 166 11.28 -3.54 8.94
CA GLN A 166 12.60 -3.13 8.42
C GLN A 166 12.57 -1.87 7.55
N ARG A 167 11.39 -1.40 7.14
CA ARG A 167 11.17 -0.23 6.30
C ARG A 167 10.08 0.69 6.82
N GLU A 168 9.68 0.53 8.08
CA GLU A 168 8.54 1.23 8.68
C GLU A 168 7.27 1.14 7.80
N ALA A 169 7.14 0.02 7.09
CA ALA A 169 6.05 -0.21 6.16
C ALA A 169 4.78 -0.62 6.93
N ILE A 170 3.63 -0.14 6.46
CA ILE A 170 2.34 -0.63 6.94
C ILE A 170 2.01 -1.96 6.27
N VAL A 171 1.13 -2.75 6.89
CA VAL A 171 0.74 -4.05 6.36
C VAL A 171 -0.74 -4.08 6.04
N PHE A 172 -1.10 -4.63 4.89
CA PHE A 172 -2.48 -4.97 4.56
C PHE A 172 -2.66 -6.48 4.57
N LEU A 173 -3.69 -6.94 5.26
CA LEU A 173 -4.12 -8.32 5.24
C LEU A 173 -5.19 -8.46 4.16
N ASP A 174 -4.87 -9.10 3.03
CA ASP A 174 -5.82 -9.28 1.93
C ASP A 174 -6.64 -10.56 2.09
N VAL A 175 -7.95 -10.47 1.87
CA VAL A 175 -8.87 -11.60 1.96
C VAL A 175 -9.62 -11.89 0.66
N GLN A 176 -9.35 -13.07 0.12
CA GLN A 176 -10.07 -13.71 -0.98
C GLN A 176 -11.05 -14.74 -0.42
N VAL A 177 -12.27 -14.32 -0.12
CA VAL A 177 -13.20 -15.10 0.73
C VAL A 177 -13.70 -16.41 0.10
N GLY A 178 -13.60 -16.58 -1.23
CA GLY A 178 -14.16 -17.75 -1.92
C GLY A 178 -15.67 -17.83 -1.70
N GLN A 179 -16.18 -18.98 -1.25
CA GLN A 179 -17.58 -19.15 -0.84
C GLN A 179 -17.81 -18.87 0.67
N SER A 180 -16.82 -18.29 1.35
CA SER A 180 -16.99 -17.75 2.70
C SER A 180 -17.55 -16.32 2.66
N THR A 181 -17.59 -15.64 3.81
CA THR A 181 -18.02 -14.25 3.93
C THR A 181 -17.06 -13.46 4.82
N LEU A 182 -17.08 -12.13 4.72
CA LEU A 182 -16.24 -11.27 5.56
C LEU A 182 -16.56 -11.46 7.06
N GLN A 183 -17.81 -11.73 7.41
CA GLN A 183 -18.27 -12.05 8.77
C GLN A 183 -17.57 -13.26 9.38
N LEU A 184 -17.16 -14.23 8.55
CA LEU A 184 -16.47 -15.44 9.01
C LEU A 184 -14.94 -15.32 8.95
N GLU A 185 -14.41 -14.45 8.09
CA GLU A 185 -12.96 -14.33 7.89
C GLU A 185 -12.34 -13.22 8.75
N LEU A 186 -12.98 -12.05 8.89
CA LEU A 186 -12.39 -10.91 9.61
C LEU A 186 -12.15 -11.17 11.11
N PRO A 187 -13.06 -11.82 11.87
CA PRO A 187 -12.81 -12.11 13.29
C PRO A 187 -11.56 -12.94 13.57
N ARG A 188 -11.10 -13.71 12.59
CA ARG A 188 -9.89 -14.53 12.72
C ARG A 188 -8.61 -13.70 12.64
N LEU A 189 -8.70 -12.50 12.06
CA LEU A 189 -7.58 -11.58 11.87
C LEU A 189 -7.58 -10.47 12.94
N GLU A 190 -8.53 -10.48 13.87
CA GLU A 190 -8.74 -9.41 14.85
C GLU A 190 -7.47 -9.05 15.61
N LYS A 191 -6.73 -10.06 16.09
CA LYS A 191 -5.49 -9.84 16.85
C LYS A 191 -4.46 -9.00 16.08
N TYR A 192 -4.44 -9.13 14.75
CA TYR A 192 -3.56 -8.36 13.88
C TYR A 192 -4.16 -7.01 13.51
N LEU A 193 -5.46 -6.95 13.23
CA LEU A 193 -6.15 -5.70 12.90
C LEU A 193 -6.17 -4.71 14.08
N LYS A 194 -5.98 -5.19 15.32
CA LYS A 194 -5.75 -4.37 16.51
C LYS A 194 -4.38 -3.65 16.52
N LEU A 195 -3.42 -4.04 15.68
CA LEU A 195 -2.14 -3.35 15.56
C LEU A 195 -2.30 -2.06 14.73
N PRO A 196 -1.75 -0.91 15.16
CA PRO A 196 -2.02 0.38 14.52
C PRO A 196 -1.60 0.44 13.04
N HIS A 197 -0.49 -0.21 12.67
CA HIS A 197 0.09 -0.24 11.31
C HIS A 197 -0.46 -1.35 10.41
N VAL A 198 -1.51 -2.06 10.85
CA VAL A 198 -2.15 -3.15 10.08
C VAL A 198 -3.54 -2.74 9.62
N HIS A 199 -3.81 -3.00 8.34
CA HIS A 199 -4.99 -2.59 7.58
C HIS A 199 -5.57 -3.77 6.79
N LEU A 200 -6.68 -3.54 6.07
CA LEU A 200 -7.45 -4.60 5.40
C LEU A 200 -7.53 -4.39 3.88
N GLY A 201 -7.36 -5.46 3.11
CA GLY A 201 -7.71 -5.53 1.69
C GLY A 201 -8.79 -6.58 1.44
N ILE A 202 -9.73 -6.31 0.53
CA ILE A 202 -10.79 -7.26 0.16
C ILE A 202 -10.88 -7.45 -1.36
N ASP A 203 -10.70 -8.68 -1.81
CA ASP A 203 -10.74 -9.04 -3.23
C ASP A 203 -12.16 -9.43 -3.66
N ALA A 204 -12.90 -8.46 -4.22
CA ALA A 204 -14.28 -8.68 -4.66
C ALA A 204 -14.41 -9.75 -5.76
N GLU A 205 -13.39 -9.88 -6.62
CA GLU A 205 -13.34 -10.88 -7.69
C GLU A 205 -13.42 -12.33 -7.18
N PHE A 206 -13.09 -12.56 -5.92
CA PHE A 206 -13.10 -13.87 -5.29
C PHE A 206 -14.27 -14.07 -4.32
N SER A 207 -15.18 -13.10 -4.20
CA SER A 207 -16.42 -13.27 -3.44
C SER A 207 -17.46 -14.06 -4.23
N MET A 208 -17.56 -15.35 -3.92
CA MET A 208 -18.48 -16.33 -4.52
C MET A 208 -19.67 -16.62 -3.61
N LYS A 209 -20.18 -15.61 -2.88
CA LYS A 209 -21.33 -15.75 -1.96
C LYS A 209 -22.59 -16.33 -2.61
N ASN A 210 -22.74 -16.12 -3.92
CA ASN A 210 -23.83 -16.66 -4.75
C ASN A 210 -23.43 -17.99 -5.45
N GLY A 211 -22.51 -18.74 -4.85
CA GLY A 211 -21.91 -19.93 -5.45
C GLY A 211 -20.94 -19.63 -6.61
N GLY A 212 -20.46 -20.70 -7.24
CA GLY A 212 -19.42 -20.65 -8.27
C GLY A 212 -18.04 -21.00 -7.73
N ILE A 213 -17.12 -21.28 -8.65
CA ILE A 213 -15.73 -21.64 -8.32
C ILE A 213 -14.86 -20.42 -8.58
N PRO A 214 -14.05 -19.97 -7.59
CA PRO A 214 -13.08 -18.90 -7.78
C PRO A 214 -12.23 -19.09 -9.03
N GLY A 215 -12.02 -18.02 -9.79
CA GLY A 215 -11.25 -18.02 -11.04
C GLY A 215 -11.99 -18.53 -12.28
N ARG A 216 -13.21 -19.08 -12.17
CA ARG A 216 -14.06 -19.41 -13.34
C ARG A 216 -14.97 -18.27 -13.77
N ARG A 217 -15.34 -17.40 -12.82
CA ARG A 217 -16.09 -16.16 -13.05
C ARG A 217 -15.65 -15.12 -12.02
N VAL A 218 -15.89 -13.85 -12.32
CA VAL A 218 -15.63 -12.75 -11.39
C VAL A 218 -16.73 -12.70 -10.32
N GLY A 219 -16.31 -12.63 -9.06
CA GLY A 219 -17.15 -12.50 -7.88
C GLY A 219 -17.73 -11.11 -7.68
N THR A 220 -18.40 -10.92 -6.54
CA THR A 220 -19.01 -9.63 -6.20
C THR A 220 -19.13 -9.40 -4.69
N PHE A 221 -18.85 -8.18 -4.27
CA PHE A 221 -19.32 -7.63 -3.00
C PHE A 221 -20.46 -6.63 -3.24
N ASP A 222 -21.33 -6.55 -2.25
CA ASP A 222 -22.34 -5.49 -2.15
C ASP A 222 -21.90 -4.46 -1.10
N ALA A 223 -22.49 -3.28 -1.10
CA ALA A 223 -22.31 -2.30 -0.04
C ALA A 223 -22.56 -2.89 1.35
N VAL A 224 -23.48 -3.84 1.52
CA VAL A 224 -23.69 -4.53 2.81
C VAL A 224 -22.44 -5.28 3.28
N ASP A 225 -21.68 -5.91 2.37
CA ASP A 225 -20.45 -6.61 2.75
C ASP A 225 -19.35 -5.61 3.15
N ILE A 226 -19.22 -4.52 2.39
CA ILE A 226 -18.24 -3.46 2.65
C ILE A 226 -18.58 -2.74 3.95
N ASN A 227 -19.86 -2.44 4.19
CA ASN A 227 -20.34 -1.82 5.42
C ASN A 227 -20.13 -2.73 6.63
N PHE A 228 -20.23 -4.05 6.47
CA PHE A 228 -19.83 -4.96 7.53
C PHE A 228 -18.33 -4.83 7.84
N ALA A 229 -17.46 -4.78 6.81
CA ALA A 229 -16.02 -4.62 7.04
C ALA A 229 -15.67 -3.27 7.68
N THR A 230 -16.28 -2.16 7.22
CA THR A 230 -16.04 -0.84 7.81
C THR A 230 -16.60 -0.75 9.23
N ASP A 231 -17.74 -1.38 9.53
CA ASP A 231 -18.27 -1.48 10.89
C ASP A 231 -17.34 -2.23 11.82
N TYR A 232 -16.83 -3.37 11.34
CA TYR A 232 -15.92 -4.20 12.09
C TYR A 232 -14.61 -3.45 12.41
N LEU A 233 -14.02 -2.79 11.41
CA LEU A 233 -12.80 -1.99 11.61
C LEU A 233 -13.05 -0.78 12.51
N ALA A 234 -14.19 -0.09 12.37
CA ALA A 234 -14.52 1.05 13.21
C ALA A 234 -14.63 0.65 14.69
N LYS A 235 -15.28 -0.48 15.00
CA LYS A 235 -15.32 -1.02 16.37
C LYS A 235 -13.93 -1.26 16.94
N LEU A 236 -13.04 -1.88 16.16
CA LEU A 236 -11.66 -2.10 16.60
C LEU A 236 -10.92 -0.78 16.85
N VAL A 237 -11.14 0.23 16.01
CA VAL A 237 -10.55 1.56 16.17
C VAL A 237 -11.02 2.20 17.48
N THR A 238 -12.33 2.25 17.72
CA THR A 238 -12.91 2.86 18.91
C THR A 238 -12.52 2.13 20.18
N GLU A 239 -12.65 0.80 20.21
CA GLU A 239 -12.41 -0.01 21.42
C GLU A 239 -10.93 -0.05 21.84
N ASN A 240 -10.01 0.15 20.89
CA ASN A 240 -8.56 0.03 21.14
C ASN A 240 -7.81 1.36 20.96
N ASN A 241 -8.53 2.49 20.80
CA ASN A 241 -7.98 3.83 20.57
C ASN A 241 -6.93 3.86 19.44
N LEU A 242 -7.24 3.24 18.31
CA LEU A 242 -6.31 3.14 17.17
C LEU A 242 -6.42 4.37 16.26
N PRO A 243 -5.39 4.67 15.44
CA PRO A 243 -5.58 5.52 14.28
C PRO A 243 -6.58 4.88 13.29
N PRO A 244 -7.19 5.67 12.38
CA PRO A 244 -8.09 5.15 11.36
C PRO A 244 -7.49 4.00 10.56
N LYS A 245 -8.34 3.02 10.22
CA LYS A 245 -7.95 1.89 9.37
C LYS A 245 -8.14 2.22 7.91
N LEU A 246 -7.24 1.75 7.07
CA LEU A 246 -7.46 1.72 5.63
C LEU A 246 -8.17 0.43 5.24
N LEU A 247 -9.16 0.57 4.35
CA LEU A 247 -9.82 -0.54 3.67
C LEU A 247 -9.60 -0.40 2.16
N ILE A 248 -8.85 -1.33 1.58
CA ILE A 248 -8.64 -1.41 0.13
C ILE A 248 -9.72 -2.33 -0.46
N VAL A 249 -10.52 -1.79 -1.37
CA VAL A 249 -11.58 -2.53 -2.08
C VAL A 249 -11.18 -2.67 -3.54
N HIS A 250 -10.80 -3.88 -3.94
CA HIS A 250 -10.30 -4.16 -5.29
C HIS A 250 -11.44 -4.22 -6.31
N ARG A 251 -11.29 -3.49 -7.42
CA ARG A 251 -12.28 -3.39 -8.51
C ARG A 251 -11.62 -3.19 -9.87
N PHE A 252 -11.97 -4.02 -10.85
CA PHE A 252 -11.61 -3.81 -12.26
C PHE A 252 -12.76 -4.04 -13.25
N THR A 253 -13.94 -4.39 -12.75
CA THR A 253 -15.19 -4.40 -13.52
C THR A 253 -16.30 -3.75 -12.70
N GLN A 254 -17.31 -3.20 -13.36
CA GLN A 254 -18.43 -2.54 -12.68
C GLN A 254 -19.16 -3.47 -11.69
N ARG A 255 -19.43 -4.71 -12.09
CA ARG A 255 -20.27 -5.66 -11.32
C ARG A 255 -19.58 -6.24 -10.07
N MET A 256 -18.29 -5.97 -9.88
CA MET A 256 -17.56 -6.44 -8.69
C MET A 256 -18.08 -5.78 -7.42
N ILE A 257 -18.56 -4.53 -7.51
CA ILE A 257 -19.06 -3.78 -6.37
C ILE A 257 -20.46 -3.29 -6.70
N THR A 258 -21.44 -3.80 -5.99
CA THR A 258 -22.85 -3.45 -6.17
C THR A 258 -23.29 -2.45 -5.10
N ASN A 259 -24.20 -1.56 -5.47
CA ASN A 259 -24.78 -0.55 -4.57
C ASN A 259 -23.75 0.39 -3.90
N HIS A 260 -22.64 0.71 -4.57
CA HIS A 260 -21.55 1.51 -3.99
C HIS A 260 -21.98 2.83 -3.33
N GLN A 261 -23.07 3.48 -3.78
CA GLN A 261 -23.60 4.69 -3.13
C GLN A 261 -24.15 4.46 -1.71
N GLN A 262 -24.41 3.21 -1.34
CA GLN A 262 -24.87 2.81 -0.01
C GLN A 262 -23.70 2.44 0.93
N ILE A 263 -22.44 2.61 0.49
CA ILE A 263 -21.27 2.43 1.35
C ILE A 263 -21.19 3.59 2.35
N THR A 264 -21.24 3.27 3.64
CA THR A 264 -21.18 4.24 4.73
C THR A 264 -19.73 4.62 5.02
N LEU A 265 -19.43 5.91 4.89
CA LEU A 265 -18.13 6.50 5.25
C LEU A 265 -18.11 6.84 6.75
N ARG A 266 -16.96 6.62 7.40
CA ARG A 266 -16.79 6.71 8.85
C ARG A 266 -15.47 7.41 9.18
N PRO A 267 -15.35 8.18 10.27
CA PRO A 267 -14.09 8.82 10.64
C PRO A 267 -13.01 7.80 11.02
N GLU A 268 -13.39 6.60 11.44
CA GLU A 268 -12.48 5.50 11.82
C GLU A 268 -11.90 4.74 10.63
N VAL A 269 -12.46 4.89 9.42
CA VAL A 269 -12.08 4.06 8.27
C VAL A 269 -11.93 4.88 6.99
N GLN A 270 -10.76 4.77 6.38
CA GLN A 270 -10.43 5.37 5.09
C GLN A 270 -10.57 4.32 3.98
N ILE A 271 -11.50 4.52 3.06
CA ILE A 271 -11.81 3.56 1.99
C ILE A 271 -11.11 3.96 0.69
N VAL A 272 -10.40 3.00 0.09
CA VAL A 272 -9.78 3.14 -1.22
C VAL A 272 -10.48 2.22 -2.22
N MET A 273 -11.11 2.80 -3.24
CA MET A 273 -11.56 2.04 -4.41
C MET A 273 -10.36 1.84 -5.35
N HIS A 274 -9.85 0.62 -5.41
CA HIS A 274 -8.57 0.30 -6.04
C HIS A 274 -8.76 -0.31 -7.43
N MET A 275 -8.19 0.33 -8.46
CA MET A 275 -8.21 -0.19 -9.83
C MET A 275 -7.27 -1.38 -9.97
N ASP A 276 -7.82 -2.59 -9.94
CA ASP A 276 -7.08 -3.87 -9.93
C ASP A 276 -7.03 -4.54 -11.33
N GLY A 277 -7.11 -3.74 -12.39
CA GLY A 277 -7.10 -4.22 -13.77
C GLY A 277 -5.69 -4.22 -14.38
N TRP A 278 -5.38 -5.20 -15.21
CA TRP A 278 -4.13 -5.26 -15.97
C TRP A 278 -4.33 -4.98 -17.46
N GLY A 279 -3.28 -4.55 -18.13
CA GLY A 279 -3.26 -4.34 -19.58
C GLY A 279 -2.46 -3.12 -20.01
N HIS A 280 -2.56 -2.77 -21.29
CA HIS A 280 -1.87 -1.60 -21.83
C HIS A 280 -2.42 -0.29 -21.24
N PRO A 281 -1.63 0.80 -21.21
CA PRO A 281 -2.01 2.07 -20.59
C PRO A 281 -3.42 2.59 -20.93
N ALA A 282 -3.80 2.58 -22.21
CA ALA A 282 -5.12 3.06 -22.63
C ALA A 282 -6.28 2.25 -22.00
N LEU A 283 -6.16 0.92 -21.90
CA LEU A 283 -7.18 0.08 -21.26
C LEU A 283 -7.28 0.37 -19.77
N LYS A 284 -6.15 0.59 -19.11
CA LYS A 284 -6.11 0.90 -17.66
C LYS A 284 -6.70 2.26 -17.35
N LYS A 285 -6.38 3.29 -18.14
CA LYS A 285 -7.02 4.63 -18.06
C LYS A 285 -8.53 4.54 -18.28
N ASP A 286 -8.97 3.76 -19.25
CA ASP A 286 -10.40 3.56 -19.53
C ASP A 286 -11.12 2.80 -18.41
N THR A 287 -10.51 1.74 -17.88
CA THR A 287 -11.01 0.98 -16.73
C THR A 287 -11.12 1.86 -15.49
N TYR A 288 -10.10 2.68 -15.22
CA TYR A 288 -10.09 3.65 -14.13
C TYR A 288 -11.25 4.65 -14.27
N ARG A 289 -11.40 5.28 -15.44
CA ARG A 289 -12.50 6.21 -15.73
C ARG A 289 -13.86 5.54 -15.55
N ARG A 290 -14.06 4.35 -16.12
CA ARG A 290 -15.37 3.70 -16.15
C ARG A 290 -15.80 3.17 -14.79
N TYR A 291 -14.88 2.59 -14.04
CA TYR A 291 -15.24 1.86 -12.84
C TYR A 291 -14.80 2.60 -11.60
N ILE A 292 -13.67 3.30 -11.55
CA ILE A 292 -13.26 4.06 -10.36
C ILE A 292 -13.89 5.45 -10.33
N GLN A 293 -13.66 6.26 -11.36
CA GLN A 293 -14.09 7.66 -11.39
C GLN A 293 -15.61 7.82 -11.43
N LYS A 294 -16.32 7.00 -12.22
CA LYS A 294 -17.79 7.09 -12.38
C LYS A 294 -18.59 6.50 -11.20
N GLU A 295 -17.93 5.74 -10.33
CA GLU A 295 -18.54 5.15 -9.14
C GLU A 295 -17.65 5.46 -7.91
N PRO A 296 -17.55 6.75 -7.54
CA PRO A 296 -16.67 7.21 -6.48
C PRO A 296 -17.19 6.78 -5.10
N VAL A 297 -16.27 6.62 -4.16
CA VAL A 297 -16.60 6.34 -2.75
C VAL A 297 -15.87 7.32 -1.84
N GLN A 298 -14.55 7.24 -1.73
CA GLN A 298 -13.76 8.19 -0.93
C GLN A 298 -12.41 8.47 -1.57
N PHE A 299 -11.45 7.55 -1.45
CA PHE A 299 -10.15 7.63 -2.10
C PHE A 299 -10.02 6.62 -3.24
N THR A 300 -9.01 6.80 -4.08
CA THR A 300 -8.76 5.95 -5.23
C THR A 300 -7.37 5.35 -5.19
N GLY A 301 -7.24 4.17 -5.79
CA GLY A 301 -5.96 3.49 -5.94
C GLY A 301 -5.77 2.92 -7.34
N PHE A 302 -4.55 2.53 -7.66
CA PHE A 302 -4.16 2.04 -8.97
C PHE A 302 -3.11 0.94 -8.87
N LYS A 303 -3.36 -0.21 -9.51
CA LYS A 303 -2.40 -1.30 -9.56
C LYS A 303 -1.53 -1.24 -10.81
N LEU A 304 -0.28 -1.66 -10.68
CA LEU A 304 0.67 -1.90 -11.76
C LEU A 304 1.11 -3.36 -11.71
N PHE A 305 1.20 -4.00 -12.87
CA PHE A 305 1.64 -5.38 -12.97
C PHE A 305 2.93 -5.46 -13.77
N TYR A 306 4.05 -5.82 -13.14
CA TYR A 306 5.36 -5.87 -13.78
C TYR A 306 5.39 -6.78 -15.01
N LYS A 307 4.56 -7.83 -15.03
CA LYS A 307 4.47 -8.79 -16.14
C LYS A 307 3.16 -8.70 -16.91
N ASN A 308 2.02 -8.59 -16.22
CA ASN A 308 0.72 -8.69 -16.89
C ASN A 308 0.40 -7.47 -17.76
N ASP A 309 0.81 -6.27 -17.34
CA ASP A 309 0.61 -5.06 -18.13
C ASP A 309 1.42 -5.11 -19.45
N LEU A 310 2.53 -5.88 -19.47
CA LEU A 310 3.44 -6.00 -20.61
C LEU A 310 3.04 -7.11 -21.61
N ARG A 311 2.00 -7.91 -21.34
CA ARG A 311 1.63 -9.03 -22.23
C ARG A 311 1.28 -8.59 -23.65
N ASN A 312 0.58 -7.46 -23.77
CA ASN A 312 0.15 -6.85 -25.03
C ASN A 312 0.51 -5.36 -25.07
N SER A 313 1.61 -4.97 -24.41
CA SER A 313 2.06 -3.58 -24.30
C SER A 313 3.59 -3.55 -24.20
N PRO A 314 4.27 -2.58 -24.82
CA PRO A 314 5.71 -2.43 -24.65
C PRO A 314 6.10 -1.83 -23.28
N ARG A 315 5.14 -1.31 -22.52
CA ARG A 315 5.42 -0.62 -21.25
C ARG A 315 4.22 -0.63 -20.29
N MET A 316 4.52 -0.40 -19.02
CA MET A 316 3.53 -0.02 -18.00
C MET A 316 3.20 1.48 -18.08
N MET A 317 2.16 1.91 -17.35
CA MET A 317 1.94 3.33 -17.09
C MET A 317 3.04 3.90 -16.20
N THR A 318 3.44 5.14 -16.44
CA THR A 318 4.42 5.84 -15.60
C THR A 318 3.74 6.53 -14.41
N PRO A 319 4.48 6.87 -13.34
CA PRO A 319 3.94 7.66 -12.24
C PRO A 319 3.27 8.96 -12.70
N ALA A 320 3.87 9.70 -13.64
CA ALA A 320 3.29 10.92 -14.19
C ALA A 320 1.93 10.69 -14.88
N GLU A 321 1.78 9.59 -15.62
CA GLU A 321 0.49 9.25 -16.25
C GLU A 321 -0.59 8.85 -15.22
N ILE A 322 -0.19 8.29 -14.09
CA ILE A 322 -1.10 7.92 -13.00
C ILE A 322 -1.48 9.17 -12.19
N LEU A 323 -0.53 10.07 -11.94
CA LEU A 323 -0.77 11.35 -11.26
C LEU A 323 -1.74 12.25 -12.03
N ALA A 324 -1.77 12.13 -13.36
CA ALA A 324 -2.70 12.85 -14.22
C ALA A 324 -4.13 12.25 -14.28
N LEU A 325 -4.40 11.17 -13.54
CA LEU A 325 -5.76 10.62 -13.42
C LEU A 325 -6.60 11.46 -12.45
N GLU A 326 -7.91 11.47 -12.69
CA GLU A 326 -8.88 12.18 -11.85
C GLU A 326 -9.97 11.24 -11.35
N PRO A 327 -10.18 11.10 -10.02
CA PRO A 327 -9.35 11.63 -8.94
C PRO A 327 -7.91 11.09 -8.99
N THR A 328 -6.92 11.78 -8.43
CA THR A 328 -5.54 11.28 -8.36
C THR A 328 -5.43 10.08 -7.40
N PRO A 329 -4.90 8.92 -7.83
CA PRO A 329 -4.68 7.77 -6.96
C PRO A 329 -3.69 8.06 -5.83
N LEU A 330 -4.07 7.67 -4.61
CA LEU A 330 -3.24 7.81 -3.40
C LEU A 330 -2.73 6.47 -2.86
N TYR A 331 -3.21 5.37 -3.42
CA TYR A 331 -2.74 4.01 -3.13
C TYR A 331 -2.26 3.36 -4.41
N ILE A 332 -0.96 3.07 -4.52
CA ILE A 332 -0.36 2.45 -5.68
C ILE A 332 0.13 1.06 -5.28
N GLN A 333 -0.32 0.04 -6.00
CA GLN A 333 0.04 -1.34 -5.73
C GLN A 333 0.84 -1.93 -6.88
N TYR A 334 1.92 -2.64 -6.57
CA TYR A 334 2.72 -3.38 -7.55
C TYR A 334 2.55 -4.88 -7.36
N GLN A 335 2.38 -5.60 -8.47
CA GLN A 335 2.27 -7.05 -8.53
C GLN A 335 3.15 -7.66 -9.63
#